data_AF-A0A249PBJ7-F1
#
_entry.id   AF-A0A249PBJ7-F1
#
_cell.length_a   1.000
_cell.length_b   1.000
_cell.length_c   1.000
_cell.angle_alpha   90.00
_cell.angle_beta   90.00
_cell.angle_gamma   90.00
#
_symmetry.space_group_name_H-M   'P 1'
#
loop_
_entity.id
_entity.type
_entity.pdbx_description
1 polymer ?
#
loop_
_entity_poly.entity_id
_entity_poly.type
_entity_poly.pdbx_seq_one_letter_code
_entity_poly.pdbx_strand_id
1 'polypeptide(L)'
;MPSSPLPPLFPLGIVHDVDSLPPEDSMPFAINAAYVWPVLLLLASNVFMTFAWYGHLKFSHSPLYVVIVASWGIAFFEYWLAVPANRIGHTVYSAAQLKTMQEVITLTIFVVFSVLWLKEPIGWHQLIGFALIAAGASFIFKG
;
A
#
# COMPACT_ATOMS: atom_id res chain seq x y z
N MET A 1 -51.97 -19.32 -14.36
CA MET A 1 -50.85 -19.42 -15.32
C MET A 1 -49.97 -18.18 -15.14
N PRO A 2 -48.74 -18.30 -14.62
CA PRO A 2 -47.73 -17.25 -14.71
C PRO A 2 -46.80 -17.53 -15.91
N SER A 3 -46.74 -16.60 -16.84
CA SER A 3 -45.79 -16.57 -17.95
C SER A 3 -44.39 -16.24 -17.42
N SER A 4 -43.45 -17.18 -17.51
CA SER A 4 -42.03 -16.89 -17.29
C SER A 4 -41.50 -16.00 -18.43
N PRO A 5 -40.65 -15.00 -18.14
CA PRO A 5 -40.02 -14.21 -19.19
C PRO A 5 -38.92 -15.03 -19.88
N LEU A 6 -38.86 -14.93 -21.21
CA LEU A 6 -37.79 -15.48 -22.03
C LEU A 6 -36.41 -14.93 -21.58
N PRO A 7 -35.36 -15.76 -21.49
CA PRO A 7 -34.02 -15.27 -21.20
C PRO A 7 -33.51 -14.37 -22.34
N PRO A 8 -32.68 -13.36 -22.03
CA PRO A 8 -32.10 -12.49 -23.03
C PRO A 8 -31.21 -13.29 -23.99
N LEU A 9 -31.40 -13.05 -25.30
CA LEU A 9 -30.56 -13.56 -26.38
C LEU A 9 -29.17 -12.92 -26.31
N PHE A 10 -28.35 -13.37 -25.39
CA PHE A 10 -26.90 -13.15 -25.46
C PHE A 10 -26.36 -14.05 -26.59
N PRO A 11 -25.47 -13.56 -27.47
CA PRO A 11 -24.91 -14.39 -28.53
C PRO A 11 -24.14 -15.56 -27.91
N LEU A 12 -24.64 -16.78 -28.16
CA LEU A 12 -24.24 -18.06 -27.58
C LEU A 12 -22.81 -18.52 -27.96
N GLY A 13 -21.97 -17.61 -28.46
CA GLY A 13 -20.62 -17.89 -28.96
C GLY A 13 -19.47 -17.39 -28.08
N ILE A 14 -19.74 -16.55 -27.06
CA ILE A 14 -18.67 -15.98 -26.20
C ILE A 14 -18.47 -16.79 -24.90
N VAL A 15 -19.44 -17.60 -24.48
CA VAL A 15 -19.34 -18.40 -23.25
C VAL A 15 -18.39 -19.60 -23.43
N HIS A 16 -18.24 -20.12 -24.65
CA HIS A 16 -17.46 -21.32 -24.92
C HIS A 16 -15.94 -21.13 -24.90
N ASP A 17 -15.45 -19.89 -25.03
CA ASP A 17 -14.01 -19.58 -25.03
C ASP A 17 -13.44 -19.36 -23.63
N VAL A 18 -14.28 -19.03 -22.63
CA VAL A 18 -13.83 -18.82 -21.24
C VAL A 18 -13.36 -20.13 -20.60
N ASP A 19 -13.98 -21.25 -20.96
CA ASP A 19 -13.62 -22.59 -20.47
C ASP A 19 -12.36 -23.17 -21.15
N SER A 20 -11.88 -22.54 -22.22
CA SER A 20 -10.66 -22.92 -22.94
C SER A 20 -9.42 -22.16 -22.47
N LEU A 21 -9.60 -21.19 -21.58
CA LEU A 21 -8.47 -20.52 -20.94
C LEU A 21 -7.70 -21.57 -20.13
N PRO A 22 -6.35 -21.57 -20.21
CA PRO A 22 -5.54 -22.44 -19.38
C PRO A 22 -5.96 -22.28 -17.90
N PRO A 23 -5.95 -23.35 -17.08
CA PRO A 23 -6.19 -23.21 -15.64
C PRO A 23 -5.28 -22.11 -15.09
N GLU A 24 -5.76 -21.28 -14.16
CA GLU A 24 -4.98 -20.18 -13.56
C GLU A 24 -3.57 -20.64 -13.10
N ASP A 25 -3.47 -21.90 -12.68
CA ASP A 25 -2.26 -22.61 -12.24
C ASP A 25 -1.23 -22.92 -13.34
N SER A 26 -1.56 -22.73 -14.62
CA SER A 26 -0.69 -23.07 -15.77
C SER A 26 0.07 -21.89 -16.35
N MET A 27 -0.04 -20.70 -15.73
CA MET A 27 0.77 -19.54 -16.05
C MET A 27 2.16 -19.67 -15.40
N PRO A 28 3.22 -20.07 -16.13
CA PRO A 28 4.54 -20.19 -15.55
C PRO A 28 4.98 -18.79 -15.12
N PHE A 29 5.27 -18.62 -13.82
CA PHE A 29 5.62 -17.33 -13.20
C PHE A 29 4.47 -16.35 -12.90
N ALA A 30 3.27 -16.83 -12.58
CA ALA A 30 2.28 -15.97 -11.92
C ALA A 30 2.76 -15.62 -10.50
N ILE A 31 3.45 -14.48 -10.35
CA ILE A 31 3.60 -13.84 -9.05
C ILE A 31 2.19 -13.62 -8.52
N ASN A 32 1.83 -14.29 -7.42
CA ASN A 32 0.52 -14.07 -6.81
C ASN A 32 0.44 -12.60 -6.41
N ALA A 33 -0.40 -11.88 -7.15
CA ALA A 33 -0.65 -10.46 -7.06
C ALA A 33 -0.88 -10.01 -5.60
N ALA A 34 -1.50 -10.86 -4.78
CA ALA A 34 -1.81 -10.56 -3.38
C ALA A 34 -0.57 -10.43 -2.48
N TYR A 35 0.58 -11.00 -2.83
CA TYR A 35 1.81 -10.83 -2.06
C TYR A 35 2.56 -9.55 -2.41
N VAL A 36 2.53 -9.13 -3.69
CA VAL A 36 3.38 -8.03 -4.18
C VAL A 36 2.64 -6.70 -4.21
N TRP A 37 1.38 -6.67 -4.65
CA TRP A 37 0.61 -5.43 -4.73
C TRP A 37 0.48 -4.68 -3.41
N PRO A 38 0.23 -5.32 -2.26
CA PRO A 38 0.16 -4.61 -0.99
C PRO A 38 1.45 -3.85 -0.70
N VAL A 39 2.61 -4.49 -0.90
CA VAL A 39 3.91 -3.85 -0.63
C VAL A 39 4.12 -2.62 -1.51
N LEU A 40 3.84 -2.73 -2.81
CA LEU A 40 3.99 -1.61 -3.75
C LEU A 40 3.04 -0.45 -3.44
N LEU A 41 1.78 -0.77 -3.15
CA LEU A 41 0.78 0.23 -2.78
C LEU A 41 1.11 0.89 -1.45
N LEU A 42 1.55 0.12 -0.45
CA LEU A 42 1.97 0.65 0.86
C LEU A 42 3.21 1.54 0.77
N LEU A 43 4.16 1.21 -0.12
CA LEU A 43 5.31 2.07 -0.45
C LEU A 43 4.84 3.40 -1.02
N ALA A 44 3.99 3.37 -2.06
CA ALA A 44 3.46 4.58 -2.68
C ALA A 44 2.65 5.42 -1.67
N SER A 45 1.77 4.77 -0.90
CA SER A 45 0.97 5.37 0.17
C SER A 45 1.85 6.11 1.18
N ASN A 46 2.92 5.47 1.65
CA ASN A 46 3.80 6.07 2.64
C ASN A 46 4.54 7.31 2.14
N VAL A 47 4.79 7.44 0.84
CA VAL A 47 5.33 8.70 0.29
C VAL A 47 4.34 9.84 0.55
N PHE A 48 3.07 9.66 0.18
CA PHE A 48 2.02 10.65 0.48
C PHE A 48 1.90 10.91 1.98
N MET A 49 1.89 9.85 2.79
CA MET A 49 1.79 9.97 4.25
C MET A 49 2.93 10.80 4.85
N THR A 50 4.16 10.54 4.40
CA THR A 50 5.36 11.25 4.87
C THR A 50 5.29 12.74 4.51
N PHE A 51 4.82 13.08 3.31
CA PHE A 51 4.60 14.48 2.93
C PHE A 51 3.46 15.13 3.72
N ALA A 52 2.37 14.41 3.99
CA ALA A 52 1.25 14.91 4.79
C ALA A 52 1.69 15.25 6.22
N TRP A 53 2.54 14.41 6.83
CA TRP A 53 3.03 14.63 8.19
C TRP A 53 4.18 15.62 8.31
N TYR A 54 5.16 15.55 7.41
CA TYR A 54 6.44 16.25 7.58
C TYR A 54 6.77 17.23 6.45
N GLY A 55 6.07 17.15 5.31
CA GLY A 55 6.32 18.01 4.15
C GLY A 55 6.27 19.50 4.49
N HIS A 56 5.33 19.87 5.36
CA HIS A 56 5.12 21.24 5.79
C HIS A 56 6.22 21.80 6.71
N LEU A 57 7.10 20.96 7.27
CA LEU A 57 8.21 21.43 8.12
C LEU A 57 9.17 22.34 7.33
N LYS A 58 9.26 22.15 6.02
CA LYS A 58 9.98 23.05 5.11
C LYS A 58 9.33 24.43 4.97
N PHE A 59 8.05 24.55 5.30
CA PHE A 59 7.23 25.75 5.18
C PHE A 59 6.73 26.22 6.55
N SER A 60 7.62 26.21 7.55
CA SER A 60 7.30 26.48 8.96
C SER A 60 6.66 27.84 9.25
N HIS A 61 6.75 28.81 8.34
CA HIS A 61 6.15 30.14 8.48
C HIS A 61 4.72 30.22 7.89
N SER A 62 4.19 29.13 7.34
CA SER A 62 2.84 29.09 6.78
C SER A 62 1.77 29.08 7.88
N PRO A 63 0.61 29.71 7.67
CA PRO A 63 -0.49 29.64 8.64
C PRO A 63 -0.93 28.19 8.90
N LEU A 64 -1.13 27.84 10.17
CA LEU A 64 -1.44 26.45 10.58
C LEU A 64 -2.67 25.88 9.87
N TYR A 65 -3.73 26.67 9.68
CA TYR A 65 -4.94 26.19 9.03
C TYR A 65 -4.69 25.77 7.57
N VAL A 66 -3.81 26.47 6.85
CA VAL A 66 -3.44 26.12 5.46
C VAL A 66 -2.70 24.80 5.44
N VAL A 67 -1.73 24.64 6.34
CA VAL A 67 -0.94 23.42 6.46
C VAL A 67 -1.83 22.22 6.81
N ILE A 68 -2.73 22.35 7.78
CA ILE A 68 -3.63 21.27 8.19
C ILE A 68 -4.52 20.82 7.03
N VAL A 69 -5.14 21.77 6.32
CA VAL A 69 -6.02 21.45 5.18
C VAL A 69 -5.23 20.83 4.02
N ALA A 70 -4.02 21.33 3.74
CA ALA A 70 -3.15 20.75 2.72
C ALA A 70 -2.72 19.31 3.10
N SER A 71 -2.31 19.08 4.34
CA SER A 71 -1.96 17.75 4.86
C SER A 71 -3.12 16.77 4.76
N TRP A 72 -4.35 17.20 5.07
CA TRP A 72 -5.54 16.39 4.87
C TRP A 72 -5.83 16.09 3.41
N GLY A 73 -5.63 17.07 2.52
CA GLY A 73 -5.74 16.86 1.08
C GLY A 73 -4.77 15.82 0.55
N ILE A 74 -3.53 15.79 1.06
CA ILE A 74 -2.53 14.76 0.70
C ILE A 74 -2.93 13.40 1.28
N ALA A 75 -3.29 13.34 2.56
CA ALA A 75 -3.72 12.11 3.23
C ALA A 75 -4.97 11.49 2.55
N PHE A 76 -5.86 12.31 2.00
CA PHE A 76 -7.01 11.80 1.25
C PHE A 76 -6.57 10.88 0.10
N PHE A 77 -5.59 11.27 -0.72
CA PHE A 77 -5.09 10.43 -1.82
C PHE A 77 -4.30 9.21 -1.33
N GLU A 78 -3.61 9.34 -0.20
CA GLU A 78 -2.95 8.22 0.47
C GLU A 78 -3.93 7.07 0.75
N TYR A 79 -5.13 7.39 1.27
CA TYR A 79 -6.13 6.37 1.57
C TYR A 79 -6.62 5.58 0.35
N TRP A 80 -6.57 6.15 -0.85
CA TRP A 80 -6.89 5.42 -2.10
C TRP A 80 -5.88 4.32 -2.41
N LEU A 81 -4.67 4.39 -1.84
CA LEU A 81 -3.63 3.37 -1.96
C LEU A 81 -3.62 2.45 -0.74
N ALA A 82 -3.64 3.02 0.47
CA ALA A 82 -3.58 2.26 1.72
C ALA A 82 -4.74 1.27 1.89
N VAL A 83 -5.97 1.70 1.56
CA VAL A 83 -7.16 0.87 1.80
C VAL A 83 -7.17 -0.36 0.88
N PRO A 84 -7.00 -0.23 -0.45
CA PRO A 84 -6.86 -1.40 -1.31
C PRO A 84 -5.66 -2.28 -0.95
N ALA A 85 -4.50 -1.68 -0.61
CA ALA A 85 -3.31 -2.43 -0.23
C ALA A 85 -3.58 -3.36 0.96
N ASN A 86 -4.19 -2.84 2.01
CA ASN A 86 -4.50 -3.62 3.21
C ASN A 86 -5.61 -4.64 2.95
N ARG A 87 -6.62 -4.33 2.14
CA ARG A 87 -7.69 -5.28 1.79
C ARG A 87 -7.17 -6.46 0.99
N ILE A 88 -6.34 -6.20 -0.02
CA ILE A 88 -5.69 -7.24 -0.83
C ILE A 88 -4.71 -8.01 0.05
N GLY A 89 -3.88 -7.32 0.82
CA GLY A 89 -2.86 -7.95 1.64
C GLY A 89 -3.45 -8.84 2.74
N HIS A 90 -4.61 -8.49 3.30
CA HIS A 90 -5.25 -9.27 4.36
C HIS A 90 -5.78 -10.63 3.87
N THR A 91 -5.72 -10.93 2.57
CA THR A 91 -6.02 -12.28 2.05
C THR A 91 -4.84 -13.24 2.21
N VAL A 92 -3.61 -12.74 2.39
CA VAL A 92 -2.38 -13.56 2.48
C VAL A 92 -1.50 -13.24 3.69
N TYR A 93 -1.62 -12.04 4.26
CA TYR A 93 -0.91 -11.57 5.44
C TYR A 93 -1.87 -11.35 6.60
N SER A 94 -1.39 -11.55 7.83
CA SER A 94 -2.14 -11.14 9.02
C SER A 94 -2.15 -9.61 9.16
N ALA A 95 -3.12 -9.07 9.90
CA ALA A 95 -3.16 -7.64 10.23
C ALA A 95 -1.87 -7.16 10.93
N ALA A 96 -1.28 -8.01 11.78
CA ALA A 96 0.01 -7.73 12.42
C ALA A 96 1.12 -7.60 11.37
N GLN A 97 1.24 -8.55 10.45
CA GLN A 97 2.24 -8.52 9.37
C GLN A 97 2.08 -7.28 8.48
N LEU A 98 0.85 -6.92 8.10
CA LEU A 98 0.59 -5.71 7.31
C LEU A 98 1.04 -4.44 8.02
N LYS A 99 0.67 -4.28 9.30
CA LYS A 99 1.10 -3.14 10.10
C LYS A 99 2.62 -3.10 10.24
N THR A 100 3.24 -4.24 10.47
CA THR A 100 4.69 -4.35 10.55
C THR A 100 5.39 -3.96 9.25
N MET A 101 4.89 -4.41 8.09
CA MET A 101 5.40 -3.97 6.79
C MET A 101 5.27 -2.45 6.64
N GLN A 102 4.12 -1.89 7.02
CA GLN A 102 3.94 -0.44 7.00
C GLN A 102 5.00 0.28 7.83
N GLU A 103 5.24 -0.10 9.09
CA GLU A 103 6.24 0.57 9.93
C GLU A 103 7.64 0.54 9.32
N VAL A 104 8.08 -0.61 8.80
CA VAL A 104 9.39 -0.73 8.14
C VAL A 104 9.48 0.17 6.91
N ILE A 105 8.40 0.19 6.10
CA ILE A 105 8.29 1.06 4.93
C ILE A 105 8.32 2.53 5.34
N THR A 106 7.55 2.92 6.36
CA THR A 106 7.47 4.29 6.88
C THR A 106 8.85 4.79 7.30
N LEU A 107 9.59 4.01 8.09
CA LEU A 107 10.93 4.39 8.53
C LEU A 107 11.91 4.50 7.36
N THR A 108 11.84 3.58 6.40
CA THR A 108 12.70 3.60 5.20
C THR A 108 12.44 4.85 4.36
N ILE A 109 11.18 5.17 4.10
CA ILE A 109 10.80 6.37 3.34
C ILE A 109 11.15 7.63 4.13
N PHE A 110 10.97 7.63 5.45
CA PHE A 110 11.34 8.76 6.30
C PHE A 110 12.84 9.08 6.24
N VAL A 111 13.72 8.06 6.25
CA VAL A 111 15.18 8.26 6.06
C VAL A 111 15.45 9.00 4.75
N VAL A 112 14.88 8.52 3.64
CA VAL A 112 15.06 9.12 2.31
C VAL A 112 14.50 10.55 2.28
N PHE A 113 13.31 10.76 2.85
CA PHE A 113 12.65 12.05 2.93
C PHE A 113 13.46 13.06 3.76
N SER A 114 13.96 12.67 4.93
CA SER A 114 14.75 13.55 5.81
C SER A 114 16.01 14.06 5.08
N VAL A 115 16.74 13.18 4.39
CA VAL A 115 17.94 13.57 3.64
C VAL A 115 17.61 14.42 2.41
N LEU A 116 16.62 14.02 1.61
CA LEU A 116 16.35 14.68 0.32
C LEU A 116 15.49 15.94 0.44
N TRP A 117 14.47 15.92 1.31
CA TRP A 117 13.49 17.00 1.46
C TRP A 117 13.87 17.99 2.56
N LEU A 118 14.14 17.48 3.78
CA LEU A 118 14.48 18.32 4.94
C LEU A 118 15.95 18.74 4.97
N LYS A 119 16.82 18.03 4.23
CA LYS A 119 18.28 18.24 4.23
C LYS A 119 18.90 17.99 5.60
N GLU A 120 18.29 17.11 6.38
CA GLU A 120 18.77 16.70 7.68
C GLU A 120 19.62 15.43 7.55
N PRO A 121 20.88 15.42 8.05
CA PRO A 121 21.72 14.24 7.97
C PRO A 121 21.24 13.18 8.96
N ILE A 122 21.21 11.92 8.51
CA ILE A 122 20.83 10.79 9.35
C ILE A 122 22.03 10.35 10.18
N GLY A 123 21.87 10.39 11.50
CA GLY A 123 22.89 9.99 12.46
C GLY A 123 23.02 8.46 12.59
N TRP A 124 24.20 7.98 12.97
CA TRP A 124 24.48 6.55 13.14
C TRP A 124 23.55 5.86 14.16
N HIS A 125 23.25 6.52 15.28
CA HIS A 125 22.33 6.02 16.29
C HIS A 125 20.90 5.84 15.76
N GLN A 126 20.47 6.71 14.84
CA GLN A 126 19.15 6.62 14.21
C GLN A 126 19.07 5.39 13.29
N LEU A 127 20.12 5.14 12.50
CA LEU A 127 20.20 3.93 11.67
C LEU A 127 20.19 2.66 12.51
N ILE A 128 20.93 2.63 13.62
CA ILE A 128 20.91 1.50 14.55
C ILE A 128 19.49 1.31 15.12
N GLY A 129 18.84 2.38 15.56
CA GLY A 129 17.46 2.32 16.06
C GLY A 129 16.50 1.73 15.02
N PHE A 130 16.56 2.20 13.77
CA PHE A 130 15.72 1.68 12.69
C PHE A 130 16.05 0.22 12.34
N ALA A 131 17.33 -0.17 12.37
CA ALA A 131 17.74 -1.55 12.16
C ALA A 131 17.18 -2.48 13.25
N LEU A 132 17.17 -2.05 14.52
CA LEU A 132 16.59 -2.82 15.62
C LEU A 132 15.07 -2.98 15.48
N ILE A 133 14.37 -1.93 15.03
CA ILE A 133 12.93 -2.01 14.72
C ILE A 133 12.67 -3.02 13.59
N ALA A 134 13.45 -2.95 12.51
CA ALA A 134 13.36 -3.89 11.39
C ALA A 134 13.71 -5.33 11.81
N ALA A 135 14.67 -5.52 12.72
CA ALA A 135 14.99 -6.82 13.28
C ALA A 135 13.82 -7.38 14.10
N GLY A 136 13.19 -6.55 14.95
CA GLY A 136 11.98 -6.90 15.69
C GLY A 136 10.83 -7.29 14.76
N ALA A 137 10.65 -6.54 13.67
CA ALA A 137 9.67 -6.84 12.63
C ALA A 137 9.82 -8.25 12.05
N SER A 138 11.05 -8.76 11.89
CA SER A 138 11.28 -10.09 11.31
C SER A 138 10.69 -11.25 12.13
N PHE A 139 10.51 -11.09 13.43
CA PHE A 139 9.89 -12.10 14.29
C PHE A 139 8.39 -12.26 14.04
N ILE A 140 7.72 -11.20 13.59
CA ILE A 140 6.27 -11.18 13.32
C ILE A 140 5.90 -12.01 12.08
N PHE A 141 6.88 -12.29 11.21
CA PHE A 141 6.68 -13.15 10.03
C PHE A 141 7.05 -14.62 10.28
N LYS A 142 7.54 -14.95 11.48
CA LYS A 142 7.97 -16.31 11.87
C LYS A 142 7.01 -17.01 12.84
N GLY A 143 6.01 -16.31 13.35
CA GLY A 143 4.93 -16.84 14.19
C GLY A 143 3.59 -16.75 13.47
#